data_AF-A0A099KDH2-F1
#
_entry.id   AF-A0A099KDH2-F1
#
_cell.length_a   1.000
_cell.length_b   1.000
_cell.length_c   1.000
_cell.angle_alpha   90.00
_cell.angle_beta   90.00
_cell.angle_gamma   90.00
#
_symmetry.space_group_name_H-M   'P 1'
#
loop_
_entity.id
_entity.type
_entity.pdbx_description
1 polymer ?
#
loop_
_entity_poly.entity_id
_entity_poly.type
_entity_poly.pdbx_seq_one_letter_code
_entity_poly.pdbx_strand_id
1 'polypeptide(L)'
;MKALILIISLAVLCTPVHANNSDSQDKLLEKLLTKYTDKNISVARSVSSLLKRYPELEEAIIDIAFQNYPNKYKQVIKGAIAANPQYSEDVIKLALQHEVASCDQIIKAAIQAEPAYANDIVLVASKLHPEDRDHIFITALETQPVMANSIVNSTTEEYPDDFGSILAMAFKTLPQKFMSLLSNAFSNNPEHSDAVIEVAVQSLDKEHTRSIIDQAIKAGLPEEVAIEVAIKAGASKDLLVKAN
;
A
#
# COMPACT_ATOMS: atom_id res chain seq x y z
N MET A 1 -30.41 53.11 59.98
CA MET A 1 -29.18 53.54 59.28
C MET A 1 -28.31 52.30 59.08
N LYS A 2 -28.10 51.91 57.82
CA LYS A 2 -27.34 50.71 57.43
C LYS A 2 -25.86 51.08 57.33
N ALA A 3 -24.98 50.38 58.03
CA ALA A 3 -23.54 50.50 57.85
C ALA A 3 -23.05 49.41 56.88
N LEU A 4 -22.30 49.87 55.88
CA LEU A 4 -21.82 49.18 54.69
C LEU A 4 -20.60 48.31 55.04
N ILE A 5 -20.62 47.01 54.71
CA ILE A 5 -19.44 46.14 54.78
C ILE A 5 -18.86 46.04 53.36
N LEU A 6 -17.63 46.54 53.18
CA LEU A 6 -16.86 46.51 51.94
C LEU A 6 -16.13 45.15 51.85
N ILE A 7 -16.53 44.29 50.92
CA ILE A 7 -15.82 43.04 50.62
C ILE A 7 -14.82 43.34 49.49
N ILE A 8 -13.53 43.33 49.82
CA ILE A 8 -12.44 43.42 48.84
C ILE A 8 -12.25 42.01 48.25
N SER A 9 -12.74 41.82 47.03
CA SER A 9 -12.46 40.64 46.21
C SER A 9 -11.06 40.77 45.62
N LEU A 10 -10.14 39.91 46.07
CA LEU A 10 -8.82 39.76 45.49
C LEU A 10 -8.95 38.88 44.23
N ALA A 11 -9.08 39.52 43.07
CA ALA A 11 -9.02 38.84 41.79
C ALA A 11 -7.57 38.40 41.53
N VAL A 12 -7.30 37.12 41.74
CA VAL A 12 -6.09 36.46 41.24
C VAL A 12 -6.22 36.40 39.72
N LEU A 13 -5.50 37.30 39.04
CA LEU A 13 -5.28 37.22 37.60
C LEU A 13 -4.36 36.03 37.33
N CYS A 14 -4.94 34.85 37.07
CA CYS A 14 -4.24 33.80 36.36
C CYS A 14 -4.01 34.28 34.92
N THR A 15 -2.82 34.76 34.62
CA THR A 15 -2.37 34.86 33.24
C THR A 15 -2.04 33.44 32.75
N PRO A 16 -2.61 32.98 31.62
CA PRO A 16 -2.17 31.72 31.03
C PRO A 16 -0.83 31.99 30.34
N VAL A 17 0.25 31.56 30.99
CA VAL A 17 1.55 31.38 30.34
C VAL A 17 1.37 30.26 29.30
N HIS A 18 1.09 30.64 28.07
CA HIS A 18 1.21 29.74 26.91
C HIS A 18 2.70 29.59 26.59
N ALA A 19 3.39 28.79 27.39
CA ALA A 19 4.63 28.17 26.96
C ALA A 19 4.26 27.10 25.92
N ASN A 20 4.97 27.10 24.78
CA ASN A 20 4.73 26.22 23.66
C ASN A 20 4.98 24.75 24.08
N ASN A 21 3.93 24.05 24.53
CA ASN A 21 4.02 22.69 25.05
C ASN A 21 4.50 21.68 23.99
N SER A 22 4.24 21.95 22.70
CA SER A 22 4.70 21.14 21.56
C SER A 22 6.22 21.09 21.49
N ASP A 23 6.91 22.24 21.51
CA ASP A 23 8.38 22.29 21.42
C ASP A 23 9.07 21.54 22.56
N SER A 24 8.44 21.49 23.73
CA SER A 24 8.96 20.76 24.89
C SER A 24 8.74 19.25 24.77
N GLN A 25 7.62 18.85 24.18
CA GLN A 25 7.28 17.46 23.91
C GLN A 25 8.18 16.88 22.81
N ASP A 26 8.40 17.62 21.72
CA ASP A 26 9.24 17.19 20.60
C ASP A 26 10.68 16.99 21.06
N LYS A 27 11.23 17.93 21.83
CA LYS A 27 12.56 17.79 22.46
C LYS A 27 12.67 16.60 23.40
N LEU A 28 11.58 16.22 24.06
CA LEU A 28 11.55 15.04 24.92
C LEU A 28 11.52 13.76 24.09
N LEU A 29 10.69 13.70 23.04
CA LEU A 29 10.62 12.58 22.12
C LEU A 29 11.95 12.35 21.39
N GLU A 30 12.58 13.42 20.92
CA GLU A 30 13.92 13.40 20.33
C GLU A 30 14.94 12.81 21.31
N LYS A 31 14.99 13.31 22.56
CA LYS A 31 15.88 12.75 23.60
C LYS A 31 15.61 11.28 23.87
N LEU A 32 14.35 10.85 23.87
CA LEU A 32 14.01 9.44 24.05
C LEU A 32 14.53 8.61 22.87
N LEU A 33 14.23 9.01 21.63
CA LEU A 33 14.69 8.34 20.42
C LEU A 33 16.22 8.17 20.42
N THR A 34 16.97 9.25 20.66
CA THR A 34 18.45 9.23 20.71
C THR A 34 18.97 8.33 21.82
N LYS A 35 18.38 8.42 23.03
CA LYS A 35 18.78 7.58 24.16
C LYS A 35 18.59 6.09 23.89
N TYR A 36 17.56 5.69 23.14
CA TYR A 36 17.40 4.29 22.74
C TYR A 36 18.46 3.90 21.70
N THR A 37 18.72 4.73 20.68
CA THR A 37 19.70 4.41 19.63
C THR A 37 21.14 4.32 20.15
N ASP A 38 21.52 5.15 21.12
CA ASP A 38 22.88 5.18 21.70
C ASP A 38 23.24 3.90 22.46
N LYS A 39 22.24 3.07 22.81
CA LYS A 39 22.43 1.75 23.44
C LYS A 39 22.65 0.63 22.42
N ASN A 40 23.09 0.93 21.19
CA ASN A 40 23.16 -0.01 20.06
C ASN A 40 21.80 -0.62 19.67
N ILE A 41 20.68 0.03 20.00
CA ILE A 41 19.35 -0.38 19.56
C ILE A 41 19.12 0.23 18.17
N SER A 42 18.65 -0.57 17.20
CA SER A 42 18.35 -0.07 15.86
C SER A 42 17.21 0.96 15.88
N VAL A 43 17.21 1.89 14.93
CA VAL A 43 16.16 2.92 14.80
C VAL A 43 14.78 2.26 14.75
N ALA A 44 14.64 1.15 14.02
CA ALA A 44 13.39 0.39 13.94
C ALA A 44 12.88 -0.07 15.31
N ARG A 45 13.77 -0.59 16.18
CA ARG A 45 13.37 -1.04 17.52
C ARG A 45 13.02 0.13 18.44
N SER A 46 13.74 1.25 18.31
CA SER A 46 13.48 2.47 19.08
C SER A 46 12.11 3.05 18.73
N VAL A 47 11.84 3.25 17.43
CA VAL A 47 10.56 3.73 16.91
C VAL A 47 9.43 2.78 17.34
N SER A 48 9.58 1.47 17.11
CA SER A 48 8.55 0.49 17.47
C SER A 48 8.22 0.48 18.97
N SER A 49 9.25 0.57 19.83
CA SER A 49 9.06 0.59 21.29
C SER A 49 8.36 1.85 21.78
N LEU A 50 8.66 3.01 21.17
CA LEU A 50 8.01 4.27 21.53
C LEU A 50 6.55 4.26 21.10
N LEU A 51 6.25 3.85 19.87
CA LEU A 51 4.88 3.75 19.37
C LEU A 51 4.03 2.76 20.18
N LYS A 52 4.59 1.60 20.56
CA LYS A 52 3.87 0.64 21.43
C LYS A 52 3.59 1.19 22.83
N ARG A 53 4.41 2.14 23.31
CA ARG A 53 4.30 2.70 24.65
C ARG A 53 3.44 3.97 24.69
N TYR A 54 3.46 4.73 23.62
CA TYR A 54 2.80 6.02 23.46
C TYR A 54 2.03 6.07 22.13
N PRO A 55 1.06 5.17 21.92
CA PRO A 55 0.30 5.09 20.66
C PRO A 55 -0.47 6.38 20.37
N GLU A 56 -0.84 7.16 21.39
CA GLU A 56 -1.49 8.47 21.26
C GLU A 56 -0.58 9.56 20.64
N LEU A 57 0.73 9.30 20.56
CA LEU A 57 1.72 10.20 19.97
C LEU A 57 2.25 9.68 18.63
N GLU A 58 1.50 8.81 17.96
CA GLU A 58 1.88 8.15 16.70
C GLU A 58 2.51 9.12 15.69
N GLU A 59 1.71 10.07 15.21
CA GLU A 59 2.11 10.99 14.13
C GLU A 59 3.39 11.76 14.52
N ALA A 60 3.45 12.28 15.75
CA ALA A 60 4.60 13.02 16.27
C ALA A 60 5.86 12.15 16.38
N ILE A 61 5.75 10.89 16.80
CA ILE A 61 6.88 9.98 16.90
C ILE A 61 7.43 9.64 15.51
N ILE A 62 6.54 9.38 14.53
CA ILE A 62 6.93 9.04 13.16
C ILE A 62 7.55 10.27 12.48
N ASP A 63 6.95 11.44 12.63
CA ASP A 63 7.44 12.72 12.10
C ASP A 63 8.87 13.03 12.57
N ILE A 64 9.08 13.04 13.90
CA ILE A 64 10.41 13.26 14.51
C ILE A 64 11.41 12.19 14.07
N ALA A 65 10.97 10.95 13.88
CA ALA A 65 11.85 9.88 13.42
C ALA A 65 12.32 10.09 11.97
N PHE A 66 11.45 10.54 11.07
CA PHE A 66 11.86 10.88 9.70
C PHE A 66 12.75 12.11 9.66
N GLN A 67 12.46 13.15 10.46
CA GLN A 67 13.30 14.35 10.58
C GLN A 67 14.72 14.01 11.03
N ASN A 68 14.86 13.16 12.06
CA ASN A 68 16.16 12.85 12.66
C ASN A 68 16.92 11.74 11.93
N TYR A 69 16.22 10.86 11.23
CA TYR A 69 16.81 9.70 10.57
C TYR A 69 16.37 9.53 9.10
N PRO A 70 16.44 10.58 8.25
CA PRO A 70 15.95 10.50 6.87
C PRO A 70 16.70 9.44 6.05
N ASN A 71 18.02 9.35 6.23
CA ASN A 71 18.87 8.33 5.60
C ASN A 71 18.63 6.90 6.12
N LYS A 72 17.82 6.74 7.17
CA LYS A 72 17.40 5.44 7.72
C LYS A 72 15.89 5.24 7.62
N TYR A 73 15.22 5.90 6.67
CA TYR A 73 13.77 5.83 6.47
C TYR A 73 13.21 4.39 6.46
N LYS A 74 13.90 3.43 5.83
CA LYS A 74 13.49 2.01 5.84
C LYS A 74 13.38 1.44 7.25
N GLN A 75 14.24 1.86 8.18
CA GLN A 75 14.15 1.46 9.58
C GLN A 75 13.01 2.18 10.31
N VAL A 76 12.75 3.45 10.00
CA VAL A 76 11.60 4.18 10.55
C VAL A 76 10.30 3.51 10.13
N ILE A 77 10.10 3.31 8.82
CA ILE A 77 8.96 2.60 8.22
C ILE A 77 8.80 1.21 8.87
N LYS A 78 9.88 0.42 8.91
CA LYS A 78 9.85 -0.91 9.53
C LYS A 78 9.47 -0.87 11.01
N GLY A 79 10.01 0.09 11.76
CA GLY A 79 9.71 0.24 13.17
C GLY A 79 8.26 0.61 13.44
N ALA A 80 7.71 1.53 12.64
CA ALA A 80 6.36 2.02 12.78
C ALA A 80 5.32 0.96 12.39
N ILE A 81 5.43 0.39 11.19
CA ILE A 81 4.48 -0.63 10.72
C ILE A 81 4.53 -1.90 11.60
N ALA A 82 5.71 -2.31 12.07
CA ALA A 82 5.82 -3.44 13.02
C ALA A 82 5.31 -3.12 14.44
N ALA A 83 5.06 -1.83 14.75
CA ALA A 83 4.38 -1.44 15.99
C ALA A 83 2.88 -1.70 15.88
N ASN A 84 2.28 -1.22 14.79
CA ASN A 84 0.90 -1.47 14.40
C ASN A 84 0.78 -1.26 12.88
N PRO A 85 0.36 -2.27 12.10
CA PRO A 85 0.19 -2.13 10.65
C PRO A 85 -0.81 -1.04 10.23
N GLN A 86 -1.74 -0.65 11.11
CA GLN A 86 -2.69 0.44 10.85
C GLN A 86 -2.01 1.80 10.66
N TYR A 87 -0.77 1.96 11.12
CA TYR A 87 0.02 3.18 10.95
C TYR A 87 0.51 3.38 9.50
N SER A 88 0.19 2.46 8.58
CA SER A 88 0.69 2.51 7.20
C SER A 88 0.35 3.81 6.48
N GLU A 89 -0.83 4.38 6.69
CA GLU A 89 -1.24 5.66 6.07
C GLU A 89 -0.36 6.81 6.54
N ASP A 90 -0.26 7.04 7.85
CA ASP A 90 0.56 8.11 8.41
C ASP A 90 2.05 7.90 8.11
N VAL A 91 2.54 6.66 8.14
CA VAL A 91 3.93 6.34 7.76
C VAL A 91 4.23 6.71 6.32
N ILE A 92 3.36 6.33 5.36
CA ILE A 92 3.56 6.60 3.93
C ILE A 92 3.45 8.10 3.67
N LYS A 93 2.40 8.74 4.21
CA LYS A 93 2.17 10.19 4.11
C LYS A 93 3.36 10.99 4.64
N LEU A 94 3.82 10.71 5.86
CA LEU A 94 4.94 11.43 6.46
C LEU A 94 6.25 11.15 5.71
N ALA A 95 6.50 9.92 5.27
CA ALA A 95 7.70 9.61 4.50
C ALA A 95 7.77 10.43 3.20
N LEU A 96 6.64 10.60 2.51
CA LEU A 96 6.54 11.39 1.27
C LEU A 96 6.68 12.88 1.54
N GLN A 97 6.06 13.39 2.61
CA GLN A 97 6.19 14.79 3.03
C GLN A 97 7.64 15.18 3.40
N HIS A 98 8.38 14.25 4.01
CA HIS A 98 9.80 14.45 4.34
C HIS A 98 10.75 14.19 3.16
N GLU A 99 10.22 13.79 2.00
CA GLU A 99 10.99 13.49 0.78
C GLU A 99 12.16 12.52 1.04
N VAL A 100 11.98 11.57 1.97
CA VAL A 100 13.09 10.69 2.43
C VAL A 100 13.53 9.68 1.37
N ALA A 101 12.67 9.42 0.38
CA ALA A 101 12.88 8.54 -0.76
C ALA A 101 11.76 8.73 -1.80
N SER A 102 11.88 8.11 -2.98
CA SER A 102 10.80 8.07 -3.96
C SER A 102 9.63 7.19 -3.50
N CYS A 103 8.44 7.41 -4.08
CA CYS A 103 7.22 6.68 -3.73
C CYS A 103 7.41 5.15 -3.82
N ASP A 104 7.98 4.64 -4.92
CA ASP A 104 8.28 3.21 -5.10
C ASP A 104 9.18 2.65 -3.98
N GLN A 105 10.18 3.41 -3.54
CA GLN A 105 11.09 2.98 -2.49
C GLN A 105 10.42 2.97 -1.11
N ILE A 106 9.50 3.90 -0.86
CA ILE A 106 8.70 3.97 0.37
C ILE A 106 7.71 2.80 0.41
N ILE A 107 6.97 2.56 -0.67
CA ILE A 107 6.00 1.45 -0.76
C ILE A 107 6.69 0.11 -0.64
N LYS A 108 7.83 -0.08 -1.33
CA LYS A 108 8.64 -1.29 -1.19
C LYS A 108 9.08 -1.52 0.26
N ALA A 109 9.52 -0.47 0.96
CA ALA A 109 9.92 -0.57 2.36
C ALA A 109 8.73 -0.92 3.27
N ALA A 110 7.55 -0.35 3.01
CA ALA A 110 6.33 -0.61 3.76
C ALA A 110 5.86 -2.07 3.60
N ILE A 111 5.77 -2.55 2.36
CA ILE A 111 5.39 -3.95 2.07
C ILE A 111 6.40 -4.93 2.65
N GLN A 112 7.70 -4.61 2.60
CA GLN A 112 8.73 -5.44 3.25
C GLN A 112 8.64 -5.45 4.78
N ALA A 113 8.08 -4.39 5.38
CA ALA A 113 7.90 -4.30 6.82
C ALA A 113 6.76 -5.19 7.31
N GLU A 114 5.63 -5.20 6.61
CA GLU A 114 4.48 -6.07 6.89
C GLU A 114 3.88 -6.61 5.58
N PRO A 115 4.40 -7.73 5.05
CA PRO A 115 3.93 -8.24 3.78
C PRO A 115 2.45 -8.62 3.79
N ALA A 116 1.90 -9.06 4.93
CA ALA A 116 0.48 -9.43 5.02
C ALA A 116 -0.47 -8.24 4.80
N TYR A 117 0.03 -7.01 4.92
CA TYR A 117 -0.72 -5.76 4.69
C TYR A 117 -0.49 -5.17 3.28
N ALA A 118 0.12 -5.92 2.35
CA ALA A 118 0.45 -5.41 1.02
C ALA A 118 -0.75 -4.80 0.27
N ASN A 119 -1.95 -5.38 0.39
CA ASN A 119 -3.16 -4.86 -0.25
C ASN A 119 -3.50 -3.45 0.30
N ASP A 120 -3.63 -3.33 1.62
CA ASP A 120 -3.99 -2.07 2.27
C ASP A 120 -2.94 -0.99 1.99
N ILE A 121 -1.66 -1.35 2.01
CA ILE A 121 -0.55 -0.46 1.67
C ILE A 121 -0.69 0.06 0.23
N VAL A 122 -1.00 -0.81 -0.74
CA VAL A 122 -1.22 -0.43 -2.13
C VAL A 122 -2.40 0.52 -2.26
N LEU A 123 -3.53 0.22 -1.63
CA LEU A 123 -4.74 1.04 -1.72
C LEU A 123 -4.54 2.41 -1.07
N VAL A 124 -3.94 2.45 0.12
CA VAL A 124 -3.61 3.70 0.82
C VAL A 124 -2.66 4.55 0.00
N ALA A 125 -1.57 3.95 -0.50
CA ALA A 125 -0.61 4.66 -1.34
C ALA A 125 -1.26 5.22 -2.62
N SER A 126 -2.10 4.42 -3.28
CA SER A 126 -2.81 4.81 -4.51
C SER A 126 -3.83 5.92 -4.27
N LYS A 127 -4.37 6.04 -3.05
CA LYS A 127 -5.25 7.13 -2.63
C LYS A 127 -4.48 8.42 -2.35
N LEU A 128 -3.32 8.31 -1.70
CA LEU A 128 -2.46 9.46 -1.40
C LEU A 128 -1.78 10.02 -2.64
N HIS A 129 -1.39 9.14 -3.59
CA HIS A 129 -0.66 9.47 -4.81
C HIS A 129 -1.28 8.80 -6.04
N PRO A 130 -2.46 9.25 -6.48
CA PRO A 130 -3.18 8.66 -7.61
C PRO A 130 -2.40 8.71 -8.93
N GLU A 131 -1.53 9.71 -9.11
CA GLU A 131 -0.64 9.85 -10.27
C GLU A 131 0.40 8.73 -10.38
N ASP A 132 0.77 8.10 -9.27
CA ASP A 132 1.77 7.03 -9.18
C ASP A 132 1.15 5.63 -9.07
N ARG A 133 -0.19 5.50 -9.17
CA ARG A 133 -0.93 4.24 -8.92
C ARG A 133 -0.33 3.04 -9.66
N ASP A 134 -0.04 3.19 -10.95
CA ASP A 134 0.52 2.11 -11.77
C ASP A 134 1.89 1.66 -11.24
N HIS A 135 2.74 2.62 -10.86
CA HIS A 135 4.06 2.34 -10.30
C HIS A 135 3.98 1.70 -8.91
N ILE A 136 3.04 2.14 -8.07
CA ILE A 136 2.75 1.55 -6.76
C ILE A 136 2.33 0.10 -6.92
N PHE A 137 1.39 -0.16 -7.82
CA PHE A 137 0.87 -1.50 -8.10
C PHE A 137 1.97 -2.44 -8.61
N ILE A 138 2.75 -2.02 -9.62
CA ILE A 138 3.88 -2.80 -10.15
C ILE A 138 4.90 -3.08 -9.04
N THR A 139 5.28 -2.07 -8.25
CA THR A 139 6.22 -2.21 -7.13
C THR A 139 5.75 -3.25 -6.13
N ALA A 140 4.44 -3.29 -5.82
CA ALA A 140 3.87 -4.24 -4.90
C ALA A 140 3.92 -5.68 -5.45
N LEU A 141 3.59 -5.87 -6.72
CA LEU A 141 3.67 -7.18 -7.38
C LEU A 141 5.09 -7.74 -7.41
N GLU A 142 6.09 -6.89 -7.71
CA GLU A 142 7.50 -7.28 -7.68
C GLU A 142 8.01 -7.56 -6.27
N THR A 143 7.54 -6.77 -5.28
CA THR A 143 7.99 -6.89 -3.89
C THR A 143 7.39 -8.11 -3.20
N GLN A 144 6.11 -8.41 -3.47
CA GLN A 144 5.41 -9.53 -2.84
C GLN A 144 4.63 -10.37 -3.86
N PRO A 145 5.33 -11.10 -4.76
CA PRO A 145 4.70 -11.86 -5.83
C PRO A 145 3.85 -13.03 -5.32
N VAL A 146 4.06 -13.49 -4.08
CA VAL A 146 3.22 -14.50 -3.44
C VAL A 146 1.79 -13.99 -3.24
N MET A 147 1.60 -12.70 -3.01
CA MET A 147 0.28 -12.08 -2.79
C MET A 147 -0.33 -11.48 -4.05
N ALA A 148 0.29 -11.67 -5.22
CA ALA A 148 -0.13 -11.05 -6.48
C ALA A 148 -1.62 -11.21 -6.79
N ASN A 149 -2.21 -12.39 -6.59
CA ASN A 149 -3.66 -12.61 -6.79
C ASN A 149 -4.51 -11.69 -5.91
N SER A 150 -4.14 -11.54 -4.63
CA SER A 150 -4.89 -10.74 -3.67
C SER A 150 -4.72 -9.24 -3.92
N ILE A 151 -3.50 -8.82 -4.28
CA ILE A 151 -3.20 -7.44 -4.67
C ILE A 151 -3.99 -7.07 -5.94
N VAL A 152 -3.98 -7.93 -6.96
CA VAL A 152 -4.77 -7.73 -8.19
C VAL A 152 -6.24 -7.59 -7.84
N ASN A 153 -6.83 -8.56 -7.11
CA ASN A 153 -8.26 -8.54 -6.79
C ASN A 153 -8.66 -7.28 -6.03
N SER A 154 -7.97 -6.95 -4.95
CA SER A 154 -8.27 -5.75 -4.15
C SER A 154 -8.11 -4.47 -4.96
N THR A 155 -7.12 -4.40 -5.85
CA THR A 155 -6.92 -3.22 -6.71
C THR A 155 -8.02 -3.12 -7.77
N THR A 156 -8.44 -4.23 -8.40
CA THR A 156 -9.54 -4.22 -9.37
C THR A 156 -10.90 -3.96 -8.72
N GLU A 157 -11.09 -4.38 -7.47
CA GLU A 157 -12.30 -4.09 -6.70
C GLU A 157 -12.40 -2.60 -6.35
N GLU A 158 -11.29 -1.96 -5.95
CA GLU A 158 -11.25 -0.52 -5.66
C GLU A 158 -11.31 0.34 -6.93
N TYR A 159 -10.70 -0.13 -8.03
CA TYR A 159 -10.58 0.60 -9.29
C TYR A 159 -11.13 -0.23 -10.47
N PRO A 160 -12.46 -0.44 -10.54
CA PRO A 160 -13.06 -1.31 -11.56
C PRO A 160 -12.92 -0.76 -12.99
N ASP A 161 -12.88 0.56 -13.14
CA ASP A 161 -12.64 1.21 -14.45
C ASP A 161 -11.24 0.89 -15.01
N ASP A 162 -10.28 0.56 -14.13
CA ASP A 162 -8.90 0.21 -14.47
C ASP A 162 -8.71 -1.32 -14.59
N PHE A 163 -9.78 -2.13 -14.55
CA PHE A 163 -9.69 -3.59 -14.53
C PHE A 163 -8.74 -4.17 -15.59
N GLY A 164 -8.90 -3.73 -16.83
CA GLY A 164 -8.10 -4.23 -17.96
C GLY A 164 -6.62 -3.83 -17.87
N SER A 165 -6.32 -2.60 -17.47
CA SER A 165 -4.93 -2.12 -17.32
C SER A 165 -4.24 -2.79 -16.14
N ILE A 166 -4.94 -2.99 -15.01
CA ILE A 166 -4.43 -3.71 -13.83
C ILE A 166 -4.05 -5.14 -14.21
N LEU A 167 -4.92 -5.87 -14.91
CA LEU A 167 -4.61 -7.23 -15.37
C LEU A 167 -3.43 -7.26 -16.35
N ALA A 168 -3.40 -6.34 -17.31
CA ALA A 168 -2.29 -6.25 -18.27
C ALA A 168 -0.95 -6.02 -17.57
N MET A 169 -0.92 -5.08 -16.61
CA MET A 169 0.26 -4.82 -15.79
C MET A 169 0.66 -6.05 -14.98
N ALA A 170 -0.29 -6.76 -14.37
CA ALA A 170 0.01 -7.95 -13.58
C ALA A 170 0.60 -9.09 -14.42
N PHE A 171 0.02 -9.37 -15.59
CA PHE A 171 0.52 -10.38 -16.52
C PHE A 171 1.93 -10.05 -17.02
N LYS A 172 2.18 -8.78 -17.37
CA LYS A 172 3.49 -8.32 -17.83
C LYS A 172 4.54 -8.34 -16.71
N THR A 173 4.15 -7.98 -15.48
CA THR A 173 5.07 -7.88 -14.34
C THR A 173 5.45 -9.26 -13.81
N LEU A 174 4.52 -10.23 -13.83
CA LEU A 174 4.74 -11.57 -13.28
C LEU A 174 4.42 -12.67 -14.30
N PRO A 175 5.15 -12.76 -15.43
CA PRO A 175 4.90 -13.75 -16.48
C PRO A 175 4.95 -15.20 -15.95
N GLN A 176 5.82 -15.48 -14.98
CA GLN A 176 5.93 -16.78 -14.31
C GLN A 176 4.68 -17.18 -13.50
N LYS A 177 3.82 -16.20 -13.16
CA LYS A 177 2.56 -16.40 -12.45
C LYS A 177 1.34 -16.23 -13.35
N PHE A 178 1.54 -16.04 -14.66
CA PHE A 178 0.47 -15.76 -15.61
C PHE A 178 -0.73 -16.69 -15.47
N MET A 179 -0.52 -18.01 -15.51
CA MET A 179 -1.63 -18.98 -15.42
C MET A 179 -2.39 -18.92 -14.08
N SER A 180 -1.67 -18.64 -12.98
CA SER A 180 -2.29 -18.45 -11.66
C SER A 180 -3.15 -17.18 -11.65
N LEU A 181 -2.60 -16.07 -12.16
CA LEU A 181 -3.30 -14.79 -12.25
C LEU A 181 -4.51 -14.88 -13.17
N LEU A 182 -4.37 -15.54 -14.32
CA LEU A 182 -5.45 -15.77 -15.27
C LEU A 182 -6.58 -16.61 -14.65
N SER A 183 -6.23 -17.73 -14.03
CA SER A 183 -7.22 -18.57 -13.33
C SER A 183 -7.95 -17.80 -12.23
N ASN A 184 -7.21 -16.96 -11.48
CA ASN A 184 -7.76 -16.11 -10.44
C ASN A 184 -8.68 -15.02 -11.01
N ALA A 185 -8.30 -14.38 -12.13
CA ALA A 185 -9.12 -13.37 -12.80
C ALA A 185 -10.49 -13.94 -13.23
N PHE A 186 -10.51 -15.10 -13.88
CA PHE A 186 -11.77 -15.77 -14.23
C PHE A 186 -12.61 -16.17 -13.03
N SER A 187 -11.97 -16.65 -11.96
CA SER A 187 -12.69 -17.18 -10.80
C SER A 187 -13.36 -16.07 -9.98
N ASN A 188 -12.75 -14.88 -9.92
CA ASN A 188 -13.28 -13.75 -9.16
C ASN A 188 -14.11 -12.77 -10.00
N ASN A 189 -14.02 -12.85 -11.34
CA ASN A 189 -14.70 -11.91 -12.24
C ASN A 189 -15.39 -12.65 -13.41
N PRO A 190 -16.31 -13.60 -13.14
CA PRO A 190 -16.94 -14.41 -14.18
C PRO A 190 -17.70 -13.57 -15.22
N GLU A 191 -18.31 -12.46 -14.80
CA GLU A 191 -18.99 -11.48 -15.66
C GLU A 191 -18.04 -10.71 -16.59
N HIS A 192 -16.75 -10.67 -16.28
CA HIS A 192 -15.72 -9.99 -17.07
C HIS A 192 -14.86 -10.96 -17.89
N SER A 193 -15.31 -12.20 -18.10
CA SER A 193 -14.53 -13.25 -18.77
C SER A 193 -14.06 -12.85 -20.18
N ASP A 194 -14.87 -12.11 -20.94
CA ASP A 194 -14.46 -11.61 -22.27
C ASP A 194 -13.27 -10.65 -22.14
N ALA A 195 -13.32 -9.70 -21.21
CA ALA A 195 -12.23 -8.75 -20.95
C ALA A 195 -10.96 -9.47 -20.45
N VAL A 196 -11.11 -10.51 -19.62
CA VAL A 196 -9.99 -11.34 -19.17
C VAL A 196 -9.29 -12.02 -20.36
N ILE A 197 -10.06 -12.59 -21.30
CA ILE A 197 -9.49 -13.19 -22.52
C ILE A 197 -8.81 -12.12 -23.38
N GLU A 198 -9.48 -10.99 -23.62
CA GLU A 198 -8.95 -9.91 -24.46
C GLU A 198 -7.59 -9.42 -23.93
N VAL A 199 -7.51 -9.10 -22.64
CA VAL A 199 -6.28 -8.64 -22.00
C VAL A 199 -5.21 -9.73 -22.00
N ALA A 200 -5.57 -10.98 -21.69
CA ALA A 200 -4.64 -12.10 -21.65
C ALA A 200 -3.98 -12.37 -23.01
N VAL A 201 -4.77 -12.35 -24.09
CA VAL A 201 -4.27 -12.53 -25.47
C VAL A 201 -3.36 -11.38 -25.89
N GLN A 202 -3.67 -10.15 -25.47
CA GLN A 202 -2.86 -8.97 -25.79
C GLN A 202 -1.57 -8.87 -24.97
N SER A 203 -1.55 -9.47 -23.78
CA SER A 203 -0.44 -9.33 -22.82
C SER A 203 0.68 -10.35 -22.99
N LEU A 204 0.46 -11.43 -23.77
CA LEU A 204 1.44 -12.49 -23.99
C LEU A 204 1.77 -12.72 -25.46
N ASP A 205 2.89 -13.39 -25.68
CA ASP A 205 3.20 -13.99 -26.98
C ASP A 205 2.16 -15.06 -27.35
N LYS A 206 1.86 -15.14 -28.66
CA LYS A 206 0.77 -15.92 -29.24
C LYS A 206 0.79 -17.42 -28.88
N GLU A 207 1.93 -17.96 -28.43
CA GLU A 207 2.07 -19.37 -28.06
C GLU A 207 1.17 -19.80 -26.90
N HIS A 208 0.74 -18.87 -26.05
CA HIS A 208 -0.10 -19.17 -24.88
C HIS A 208 -1.60 -19.08 -25.14
N THR A 209 -2.02 -18.71 -26.35
CA THR A 209 -3.44 -18.50 -26.69
C THR A 209 -4.31 -19.72 -26.40
N ARG A 210 -3.83 -20.94 -26.68
CA ARG A 210 -4.62 -22.15 -26.39
C ARG A 210 -4.84 -22.35 -24.90
N SER A 211 -3.82 -22.12 -24.07
CA SER A 211 -3.92 -22.20 -22.62
C SER A 211 -4.89 -21.17 -22.03
N ILE A 212 -4.98 -19.98 -22.63
CA ILE A 212 -5.97 -18.96 -22.24
C ILE A 212 -7.39 -19.48 -22.47
N ILE A 213 -7.65 -20.02 -23.65
CA ILE A 213 -8.96 -20.57 -24.03
C ILE A 213 -9.33 -21.77 -23.16
N ASP A 214 -8.41 -22.72 -22.96
CA ASP A 214 -8.66 -23.88 -22.12
C ASP A 214 -8.99 -23.47 -20.66
N GLN A 215 -8.36 -22.41 -20.16
CA GLN A 215 -8.66 -21.85 -18.84
C GLN A 215 -10.03 -21.15 -18.78
N ALA A 216 -10.42 -20.44 -19.85
CA ALA A 216 -11.75 -19.86 -19.96
C ALA A 216 -12.84 -20.95 -20.00
N ILE A 217 -12.62 -22.02 -20.77
CA ILE A 217 -13.54 -23.18 -20.83
C ILE A 217 -13.65 -23.84 -19.45
N LYS A 218 -12.51 -24.03 -18.76
CA LYS A 218 -12.50 -24.55 -17.40
C LYS A 218 -13.25 -23.66 -16.41
N ALA A 219 -13.27 -22.34 -16.63
CA ALA A 219 -14.05 -21.39 -15.86
C ALA A 219 -15.55 -21.38 -16.21
N GLY A 220 -15.97 -22.13 -17.24
CA GLY A 220 -17.37 -22.32 -17.62
C GLY A 220 -17.80 -21.60 -18.90
N LEU A 221 -16.88 -20.95 -19.62
CA LEU A 221 -17.21 -20.33 -20.91
C LEU A 221 -17.40 -21.40 -22.00
N PRO A 222 -18.40 -21.25 -22.89
CA PRO A 222 -18.50 -22.09 -24.08
C PRO A 222 -17.23 -21.97 -24.95
N GLU A 223 -16.74 -23.09 -25.50
CA GLU A 223 -15.51 -23.14 -26.30
C GLU A 223 -15.59 -22.19 -27.50
N GLU A 224 -16.74 -22.14 -28.19
CA GLU A 224 -16.95 -21.26 -29.34
C GLU A 224 -16.84 -19.79 -28.97
N VAL A 225 -17.41 -19.38 -27.83
CA VAL A 225 -17.37 -18.00 -27.34
C VAL A 225 -15.93 -17.60 -26.97
N ALA A 226 -15.23 -18.47 -26.23
CA ALA A 226 -13.84 -18.21 -25.85
C ALA A 226 -12.92 -18.06 -27.07
N ILE A 227 -13.13 -18.88 -28.10
CA ILE A 227 -12.40 -18.81 -29.39
C ILE A 227 -12.72 -17.50 -30.13
N GLU A 228 -13.99 -17.12 -30.21
CA GLU A 228 -14.42 -15.90 -30.90
C GLU A 228 -13.79 -14.65 -30.27
N VAL A 229 -13.85 -14.54 -28.94
CA VAL A 229 -13.25 -13.42 -28.20
C VAL A 229 -11.73 -13.40 -28.40
N ALA A 230 -11.07 -14.54 -28.32
CA ALA A 230 -9.63 -14.63 -28.54
C ALA A 230 -9.23 -14.17 -29.97
N ILE A 231 -9.98 -14.57 -31.00
CA ILE A 231 -9.74 -14.13 -32.39
C ILE A 231 -9.91 -12.62 -32.51
N LYS A 232 -11.00 -12.06 -31.95
CA LYS A 232 -11.25 -10.62 -31.93
C LYS A 232 -10.12 -9.85 -31.22
N ALA A 233 -9.52 -10.45 -30.19
CA ALA A 233 -8.37 -9.92 -29.46
C ALA A 233 -7.03 -10.04 -30.21
N GLY A 234 -7.00 -10.69 -31.38
CA GLY A 234 -5.80 -10.80 -32.23
C GLY A 234 -5.14 -12.19 -32.27
N ALA A 235 -5.77 -13.22 -31.70
CA ALA A 235 -5.30 -14.59 -31.83
C ALA A 235 -5.33 -15.08 -33.29
N SER A 236 -4.29 -15.82 -33.70
CA SER A 236 -4.30 -16.50 -35.00
C SER A 236 -5.19 -17.72 -34.94
N LYS A 237 -6.06 -17.91 -35.95
CA LYS A 237 -6.93 -19.09 -36.07
C LYS A 237 -6.15 -20.42 -36.09
N ASP A 238 -4.93 -20.39 -36.61
CA ASP A 238 -4.07 -21.59 -36.72
C ASP A 238 -3.65 -22.14 -35.34
N LEU A 239 -3.60 -21.29 -34.32
CA LEU A 239 -3.23 -21.66 -32.95
C LEU A 239 -4.42 -22.22 -32.14
N LEU A 240 -5.61 -22.25 -32.76
CA LEU A 240 -6.87 -22.64 -32.11
C LEU A 240 -7.31 -24.04 -32.51
N VAL A 241 -6.68 -24.63 -33.53
CA VAL A 241 -6.90 -26.02 -33.95
C VAL A 241 -6.34 -26.94 -32.87
N LYS A 242 -7.19 -27.84 -32.32
CA LYS A 242 -6.74 -28.85 -31.36
C LYS A 242 -5.62 -29.67 -31.99
N ALA A 243 -4.47 -29.79 -31.30
CA ALA A 243 -3.46 -30.77 -31.67
C ALA A 243 -4.11 -32.16 -31.54
N ASN A 244 -4.16 -32.90 -32.66
CA ASN A 244 -4.68 -34.27 -32.71
C ASN A 244 -3.84 -35.22 -31.86
#